data_AF-A0A9D5QCV4-F1
#
_entry.id   AF-A0A9D5QCV4-F1
#
_cell.length_a   1.000
_cell.length_b   1.000
_cell.length_c   1.000
_cell.angle_alpha   90.00
_cell.angle_beta   90.00
_cell.angle_gamma   90.00
#
_symmetry.space_group_name_H-M   'P 1'
#
loop_
_entity.id
_entity.type
_entity.pdbx_description
1 polymer ?
#
loop_
_entity_poly.entity_id
_entity_poly.type
_entity_poly.pdbx_seq_one_letter_code
_entity_poly.pdbx_strand_id
1 'polypeptide(L)'
;MKRILSISPWPSVWSQGEEGGSPSEAYAIRAMQEAEFAVTHLSPLASGLPAREESEGMEIVRIANPFRRYRFIFKSGIAFLYRLPAIMEWTRLVSTWLRKSGRRYDLIIGHS
;
A
#
# COMPACT_ATOMS: atom_id res chain seq x y z
N MET A 1 -3.94 21.56 -5.23
CA MET A 1 -4.44 20.22 -4.89
C MET A 1 -3.60 19.64 -3.76
N LYS A 2 -4.20 19.27 -2.63
CA LYS A 2 -3.49 18.66 -1.50
C LYS A 2 -3.13 17.21 -1.85
N ARG A 3 -1.95 16.76 -1.44
CA ARG A 3 -1.38 15.44 -1.78
C ARG A 3 -1.38 14.53 -0.56
N ILE A 4 -1.93 13.35 -0.70
CA ILE A 4 -2.00 12.35 0.37
C ILE A 4 -1.15 11.14 -0.03
N LEU A 5 -0.36 10.66 0.91
CA LEU A 5 0.27 9.35 0.83
C LEU A 5 -0.54 8.35 1.66
N SER A 6 -1.09 7.35 1.00
CA SER A 6 -1.75 6.20 1.63
C SER A 6 -0.76 5.03 1.62
N ILE A 7 -0.56 4.34 2.74
CA ILE A 7 0.41 3.24 2.88
C ILE A 7 -0.34 2.02 3.40
N SER A 8 -0.36 0.93 2.63
CA SER A 8 -0.97 -0.33 3.03
C SER A 8 0.03 -1.48 2.99
N PRO A 9 0.07 -2.36 4.01
CA PRO A 9 0.84 -3.61 3.95
C PRO A 9 0.11 -4.71 3.16
N TRP A 10 -1.05 -4.41 2.55
CA TRP A 10 -1.87 -5.36 1.80
C TRP A 10 -1.78 -5.09 0.28
N PRO A 11 -1.71 -6.13 -0.57
CA PRO A 11 -1.69 -5.93 -2.01
C PRO A 11 -3.01 -5.36 -2.50
N SER A 12 -2.97 -4.13 -3.02
CA SER A 12 -4.15 -3.40 -3.46
C SER A 12 -4.34 -3.49 -4.99
N VAL A 13 -5.57 -3.69 -5.46
CA VAL A 13 -6.01 -3.74 -6.87
C VAL A 13 -7.04 -2.63 -7.08
N TRP A 14 -6.94 -1.88 -8.17
CA TRP A 14 -7.90 -0.84 -8.50
C TRP A 14 -8.57 -1.08 -9.85
N SER A 15 -7.81 -1.56 -10.83
CA SER A 15 -8.25 -1.81 -12.21
C SER A 15 -9.30 -2.91 -12.42
N GLN A 16 -9.86 -3.54 -11.38
CA GLN A 16 -10.83 -4.64 -11.56
C GLN A 16 -12.16 -4.51 -10.83
N GLY A 17 -12.39 -3.49 -9.99
CA GLY A 17 -13.64 -3.42 -9.19
C GLY A 17 -13.85 -4.59 -8.21
N GLU A 18 -12.95 -5.58 -8.20
CA GLU A 18 -12.85 -6.63 -7.20
C GLU A 18 -11.77 -6.26 -6.19
N GLU A 19 -12.20 -6.20 -4.93
CA GLU A 19 -11.48 -5.74 -3.75
C GLU A 19 -10.28 -6.65 -3.41
N GLY A 20 -9.20 -6.56 -4.18
CA GLY A 20 -7.89 -6.97 -3.70
C GLY A 20 -7.36 -5.82 -2.86
N GLY A 21 -7.56 -5.85 -1.54
CA GLY A 21 -7.27 -4.74 -0.62
C GLY A 21 -8.35 -4.70 0.45
N SER A 22 -8.06 -4.19 1.66
CA SER A 22 -9.12 -4.08 2.67
C SER A 22 -10.21 -3.14 2.13
N PRO A 23 -11.51 -3.50 2.18
CA PRO A 23 -12.59 -2.64 1.72
C PRO A 23 -12.52 -1.24 2.35
N SER A 24 -12.13 -1.16 3.62
CA SER A 24 -11.94 0.10 4.34
C SER A 24 -10.89 1.03 3.70
N GLU A 25 -9.84 0.46 3.11
CA GLU A 25 -8.79 1.23 2.42
C GLU A 25 -9.32 1.83 1.12
N ALA A 26 -10.08 1.04 0.36
CA ALA A 26 -10.71 1.49 -0.87
C ALA A 26 -11.72 2.61 -0.60
N TYR A 27 -12.57 2.47 0.42
CA TYR A 27 -13.49 3.53 0.85
C TYR A 27 -12.77 4.81 1.27
N ALA A 28 -11.70 4.68 2.08
CA ALA A 28 -10.94 5.85 2.52
C ALA A 28 -10.31 6.59 1.33
N ILE A 29 -9.70 5.86 0.38
CA ILE A 29 -9.07 6.47 -0.81
C ILE A 29 -10.13 7.13 -1.70
N ARG A 30 -11.28 6.48 -1.92
CA ARG A 30 -12.38 7.04 -2.70
C ARG A 30 -12.89 8.34 -2.10
N ALA A 31 -13.12 8.37 -0.79
CA ALA A 31 -13.53 9.59 -0.09
C ALA A 31 -12.51 10.73 -0.22
N MET A 32 -11.20 10.40 -0.26
CA MET A 32 -10.16 11.39 -0.52
C MET A 32 -10.18 11.90 -1.97
N GLN A 33 -10.42 11.04 -2.95
CA GLN A 33 -10.57 11.47 -4.36
C GLN A 33 -11.80 12.36 -4.54
N GLU A 34 -12.93 12.00 -3.93
CA GLU A 34 -14.18 12.80 -3.93
C GLU A 34 -13.98 14.18 -3.28
N ALA A 35 -13.09 14.26 -2.29
CA ALA A 35 -12.68 15.52 -1.68
C ALA A 35 -11.53 16.24 -2.43
N GLU A 36 -11.27 15.86 -3.69
CA GLU A 36 -10.30 16.47 -4.60
C GLU A 36 -8.84 16.43 -4.10
N PHE A 37 -8.48 15.38 -3.35
CA PHE A 37 -7.10 15.11 -2.99
C PHE A 37 -6.40 14.27 -4.08
N ALA A 38 -5.13 14.57 -4.33
CA ALA A 38 -4.27 13.71 -5.14
C ALA A 38 -3.68 12.61 -4.25
N VAL A 39 -4.06 11.36 -4.47
CA VAL A 39 -3.66 10.23 -3.62
C VAL A 39 -2.55 9.42 -4.29
N THR A 40 -1.40 9.28 -3.63
CA THR A 40 -0.45 8.22 -3.94
C THR A 40 -0.64 7.08 -2.95
N HIS A 41 -0.95 5.88 -3.42
CA HIS A 41 -1.12 4.69 -2.60
C HIS A 41 0.06 3.72 -2.77
N LEU A 42 0.82 3.50 -1.70
CA LEU A 42 1.87 2.50 -1.61
C LEU A 42 1.29 1.17 -1.15
N SER A 43 1.45 0.13 -1.98
CA SER A 43 1.05 -1.24 -1.66
C SER A 43 2.16 -2.24 -2.01
N PRO A 44 2.14 -3.47 -1.46
CA PRO A 44 3.10 -4.50 -1.82
C PRO A 44 2.82 -5.07 -3.21
N LEU A 45 3.88 -5.48 -3.91
CA LEU A 45 3.79 -6.23 -5.15
C LEU A 45 3.01 -7.54 -4.97
N ALA A 46 2.13 -7.83 -5.92
CA ALA A 46 1.45 -9.10 -6.06
C ALA A 46 1.52 -9.60 -7.51
N SER A 47 1.44 -10.92 -7.66
CA SER A 47 1.45 -11.56 -8.97
C SER A 47 0.18 -11.19 -9.74
N GLY A 48 0.33 -10.87 -11.02
CA GLY A 48 -0.79 -10.45 -11.88
C GLY A 48 -1.13 -8.95 -11.83
N LEU A 49 -0.47 -8.17 -10.96
CA LEU A 49 -0.66 -6.72 -10.88
C LEU A 49 0.54 -5.95 -11.44
N PRO A 50 0.32 -4.83 -12.14
CA PRO A 50 1.40 -3.97 -12.60
C PRO A 50 2.12 -3.27 -11.43
N ALA A 51 3.38 -2.88 -11.62
CA ALA A 51 4.15 -2.19 -10.59
C ALA A 51 3.64 -0.77 -10.29
N ARG A 52 2.93 -0.15 -11.25
CA ARG A 52 2.33 1.17 -11.13
C ARG A 52 1.00 1.19 -11.86
N GLU A 53 -0.02 1.81 -11.26
CA GLU A 53 -1.30 2.13 -11.91
C GLU A 53 -1.60 3.61 -11.68
N GLU A 54 -2.16 4.26 -12.68
CA GLU A 54 -2.63 5.64 -12.58
C GLU A 54 -4.09 5.71 -13.00
N SER A 55 -4.85 6.51 -12.26
CA SER A 55 -6.26 6.81 -12.46
C SER A 55 -6.52 8.25 -12.04
N GLU A 56 -7.68 8.81 -12.35
CA GLU A 56 -7.99 10.22 -12.07
C GLU A 56 -7.80 10.55 -10.57
N GLY A 57 -6.83 11.41 -10.27
CA GLY A 57 -6.50 11.80 -8.89
C GLY A 57 -5.82 10.72 -8.04
N MET A 58 -5.45 9.56 -8.60
CA MET A 58 -4.84 8.45 -7.86
C MET A 58 -3.69 7.79 -8.61
N GLU A 59 -2.63 7.48 -7.87
CA GLU A 59 -1.50 6.70 -8.32
C GLU A 59 -1.23 5.57 -7.35
N ILE A 60 -1.21 4.33 -7.83
CA ILE A 60 -0.80 3.17 -7.04
C ILE A 60 0.63 2.85 -7.40
N VAL A 61 1.49 2.79 -6.40
CA VAL A 61 2.88 2.40 -6.56
C VAL A 61 3.11 1.13 -5.74
N ARG A 62 3.40 0.04 -6.45
CA ARG A 62 3.64 -1.26 -5.82
C ARG A 62 5.13 -1.49 -5.60
N ILE A 63 5.52 -1.70 -4.36
CA ILE A 63 6.93 -1.93 -3.97
C ILE A 63 7.13 -3.35 -3.44
N ALA A 64 8.39 -3.76 -3.24
CA ALA A 64 8.71 -5.13 -2.83
C ALA A 64 7.85 -5.63 -1.66
N ASN A 65 7.38 -6.87 -1.75
CA ASN A 65 6.47 -7.49 -0.78
C ASN A 65 7.22 -8.43 0.17
N PRO A 66 7.63 -7.96 1.37
CA PRO A 66 8.32 -8.81 2.34
C PRO A 66 7.40 -9.88 2.92
N PHE A 67 6.10 -9.62 3.03
CA PHE A 67 5.10 -10.53 3.60
C PHE A 67 4.97 -11.85 2.82
N ARG A 68 5.29 -11.86 1.52
CA ARG A 68 5.28 -13.08 0.70
C ARG A 68 6.17 -14.19 1.27
N ARG A 69 7.35 -13.83 1.80
CA ARG A 69 8.32 -14.79 2.37
C ARG A 69 7.78 -15.48 3.62
N TYR A 70 6.91 -14.79 4.36
CA TYR A 70 6.37 -15.26 5.63
C TYR A 70 5.01 -15.96 5.46
N ARG A 71 4.40 -15.96 4.26
CA ARG A 71 3.09 -16.54 3.94
C ARG A 71 2.95 -18.01 4.35
N PHE A 72 4.01 -18.81 4.21
CA PHE A 72 4.00 -20.23 4.58
C PHE A 72 3.91 -20.46 6.09
N ILE A 73 4.39 -19.51 6.89
CA ILE A 73 4.48 -19.62 8.35
C ILE A 73 3.21 -19.08 9.03
N PHE A 74 2.38 -18.30 8.32
CA PHE A 74 1.10 -17.83 8.84
C PHE A 74 0.10 -18.94 9.16
N LYS A 75 0.24 -20.13 8.54
CA LYS A 75 -0.64 -21.28 8.78
C LYS A 75 -0.32 -22.07 10.05
N SER A 76 0.80 -21.79 10.73
CA SER A 76 1.26 -22.60 11.87
C SER A 76 0.86 -22.06 13.26
N GLY A 77 0.06 -21.00 13.35
CA GLY A 77 -0.30 -20.38 14.64
C GLY A 77 0.81 -19.52 15.27
N ILE A 78 2.04 -19.58 14.74
CA ILE A 78 3.20 -18.79 15.18
C ILE A 78 3.37 -17.51 14.32
N ALA A 79 2.39 -17.25 13.44
CA ALA A 79 2.24 -16.09 12.57
C ALA A 79 2.72 -14.75 13.16
N PHE A 80 2.43 -14.49 14.43
CA PHE A 80 2.77 -13.22 15.08
C PHE A 80 4.29 -12.97 15.18
N LEU A 81 5.09 -14.01 15.40
CA LEU A 81 6.56 -13.88 15.51
C LEU A 81 7.19 -13.43 14.18
N TYR A 82 6.53 -13.74 13.06
CA TYR A 82 7.01 -13.42 11.72
C TYR A 82 6.38 -12.14 11.14
N ARG A 83 5.33 -11.60 11.78
CA ARG A 83 4.76 -10.29 11.41
C ARG A 83 5.72 -9.16 11.69
N LEU A 84 6.38 -9.16 12.84
CA LEU A 84 7.27 -8.06 13.24
C LEU A 84 8.44 -7.88 12.25
N PRO A 85 9.20 -8.93 11.86
CA PRO A 85 10.23 -8.80 10.84
C PRO A 85 9.70 -8.30 9.49
N ALA A 86 8.55 -8.80 9.05
CA ALA A 86 7.93 -8.38 7.79
C ALA A 86 7.51 -6.90 7.81
N ILE A 87 6.94 -6.44 8.93
CA ILE A 87 6.57 -5.03 9.16
C ILE A 87 7.83 -4.15 9.17
N MET A 88 8.89 -4.56 9.86
CA MET A 88 10.14 -3.80 9.88
C MET A 88 10.77 -3.67 8.48
N GLU A 89 10.79 -4.77 7.71
CA GLU A 89 11.27 -4.76 6.33
C GLU A 89 10.39 -3.87 5.44
N TRP A 90 9.07 -3.94 5.61
CA TRP A 90 8.10 -3.09 4.92
C TRP A 90 8.33 -1.61 5.22
N THR A 91 8.42 -1.22 6.49
CA THR A 91 8.70 0.15 6.90
C THR A 91 10.00 0.66 6.28
N ARG A 92 11.07 -0.14 6.29
CA ARG A 92 12.35 0.23 5.66
C ARG A 92 12.20 0.46 4.14
N LEU A 93 11.43 -0.37 3.45
CA LEU A 93 11.18 -0.25 2.02
C LEU A 93 10.39 1.04 1.72
N VAL A 94 9.32 1.30 2.46
CA VAL A 94 8.52 2.53 2.36
C VAL A 94 9.37 3.78 2.62
N SER A 95 10.15 3.81 3.70
CA SER A 95 11.04 4.95 3.98
C SER A 95 12.10 5.16 2.89
N THR A 96 12.62 4.08 2.32
CA THR A 96 13.58 4.17 1.21
C THR A 96 12.92 4.70 -0.06
N TRP A 97 11.70 4.25 -0.36
CA TRP A 97 10.94 4.78 -1.47
C TRP A 97 10.63 6.26 -1.29
N LEU A 98 10.18 6.68 -0.10
CA LEU A 98 9.89 8.08 0.21
C LEU A 98 11.11 8.98 -0.02
N ARG A 99 12.26 8.59 0.53
CA ARG A 99 13.53 9.30 0.32
C ARG A 99 13.92 9.42 -1.16
N LYS A 100 13.74 8.33 -1.93
CA LYS A 100 14.09 8.31 -3.36
C LYS A 100 13.10 9.09 -4.23
N SER A 101 11.83 9.12 -3.85
CA SER A 101 10.78 9.78 -4.64
C SER A 101 10.96 11.30 -4.71
N GLY A 102 11.58 11.92 -3.69
CA GLY A 102 11.68 13.37 -3.57
C GLY A 102 10.34 14.09 -3.43
N ARG A 103 9.22 13.35 -3.34
CA ARG A 103 7.87 13.91 -3.29
C ARG A 103 7.55 14.43 -1.90
N ARG A 104 6.71 15.47 -1.85
CA ARG A 104 6.15 16.01 -0.61
C ARG A 104 4.68 15.67 -0.53
N TYR A 105 4.23 15.31 0.66
CA TYR A 105 2.85 14.95 0.97
C TYR A 105 2.36 15.83 2.11
N ASP A 106 1.11 16.27 2.02
CA ASP A 106 0.46 17.10 3.03
C ASP A 106 -0.10 16.23 4.18
N LEU A 107 -0.37 14.96 3.90
CA LEU A 107 -0.85 13.98 4.86
C LEU A 107 -0.31 12.58 4.52
N ILE A 108 0.03 11.80 5.55
CA ILE A 108 0.37 10.38 5.43
C ILE A 108 -0.64 9.58 6.24
N ILE A 109 -1.23 8.57 5.62
CA ILE A 109 -2.20 7.65 6.22
C ILE A 109 -1.63 6.25 6.11
N GLY A 110 -1.52 5.56 7.25
CA GLY A 110 -1.14 4.16 7.31
C GLY A 110 -2.34 3.28 7.63
N HIS A 111 -2.48 2.19 6.90
CA HIS A 111 -3.50 1.17 7.15
C HIS A 111 -2.88 -0.03 7.87
N SER A 112 -3.67 -0.70 8.73
CA SER A 112 -3.27 -1.85 9.56
C SER A 112 -4.01 -3.10 9.15
#